data_AF-A0A3Q0J626-F1
#
_entry.id   AF-A0A3Q0J626-F1
#
_cell.length_a   1.000
_cell.length_b   1.000
_cell.length_c   1.000
_cell.angle_alpha   90.00
_cell.angle_beta   90.00
_cell.angle_gamma   90.00
#
_symmetry.space_group_name_H-M   'P 1'
#
loop_
_entity.id
_entity.type
_entity.pdbx_description
1 polymer ?
#
loop_
_entity_poly.entity_id
_entity_poly.type
_entity_poly.pdbx_seq_one_letter_code
_entity_poly.pdbx_strand_id
1 'polypeptide(L)'
;MGGTTVLNGLMYCRGDSSDYDEYEKLGATGWGYKNVLPYFLKSEHNLQYNSSQNHARGGLLTVSHYNDLPDLGHTLLAAGRELGYPTDVDIGHGRLREGFYRAQMTTRNGARLSAAKAFVRPFLHRSNLKVLLNAQVGYCREPTSVAEWSRALTLNPEVLGSNSGQGGNFLTKLFLSWIGMDVNECALQ
;
A
#
# COMPACT_ATOMS: atom_id res chain seq x y z
N MET A 1 -6.84 -7.98 -12.42
CA MET A 1 -7.17 -7.58 -11.03
C MET A 1 -5.90 -7.53 -10.21
N GLY A 2 -5.67 -6.48 -9.42
CA GLY A 2 -4.47 -6.30 -8.58
C GLY A 2 -3.54 -5.16 -9.02
N GLY A 3 -3.85 -4.48 -10.13
CA GLY A 3 -3.03 -3.37 -10.64
C GLY A 3 -1.58 -3.79 -10.89
N THR A 4 -0.65 -2.85 -10.73
CA THR A 4 0.79 -3.06 -10.96
C THR A 4 1.39 -4.10 -10.01
N THR A 5 0.77 -4.42 -8.87
CA THR A 5 1.30 -5.42 -7.92
C THR A 5 1.38 -6.84 -8.49
N VAL A 6 0.71 -7.10 -9.62
CA VAL A 6 0.84 -8.39 -10.34
C VAL A 6 2.11 -8.48 -11.19
N LEU A 7 2.79 -7.36 -11.47
CA LEU A 7 3.96 -7.29 -12.37
C LEU A 7 5.17 -6.54 -11.77
N ASN A 8 5.00 -5.72 -10.73
CA ASN A 8 6.09 -4.90 -10.17
C ASN A 8 7.27 -5.74 -9.62
N GLY A 9 8.38 -5.08 -9.28
CA GLY A 9 9.57 -5.71 -8.69
C GLY A 9 9.42 -6.23 -7.25
N LEU A 10 8.20 -6.32 -6.71
CA LEU A 10 7.85 -6.83 -5.37
C LEU A 10 8.40 -6.05 -4.16
N MET A 11 9.39 -5.19 -4.36
CA MET A 11 10.04 -4.41 -3.31
C MET A 11 9.00 -3.69 -2.46
N TYR A 12 9.12 -3.89 -1.15
CA TYR A 12 8.31 -3.24 -0.14
C TYR A 12 9.15 -2.14 0.51
N CYS A 13 8.73 -0.92 0.28
CA CYS A 13 9.25 0.30 0.90
C CYS A 13 8.06 1.20 1.26
N ARG A 14 8.25 2.07 2.25
CA ARG A 14 7.29 3.14 2.57
C ARG A 14 7.88 4.49 2.16
N GLY A 15 6.99 5.46 1.96
CA GLY A 15 7.39 6.86 1.80
C GLY A 15 8.00 7.40 3.10
N ASP A 16 8.75 8.50 2.98
CA ASP A 16 9.34 9.12 4.14
C ASP A 16 8.29 9.86 4.97
N SER A 17 8.47 9.92 6.29
CA SER A 17 7.57 10.69 7.15
C SER A 17 7.46 12.16 6.74
N SER A 18 8.54 12.77 6.22
CA SER A 18 8.52 14.15 5.73
C SER A 18 7.57 14.33 4.55
N ASP A 19 7.45 13.33 3.67
CA ASP A 19 6.57 13.40 2.50
C ASP A 19 5.10 13.49 2.95
N TYR A 20 4.72 12.66 3.93
CA TYR A 20 3.37 12.66 4.51
C TYR A 20 3.07 13.93 5.31
N ASP A 21 4.04 14.39 6.11
CA ASP A 21 3.90 15.62 6.89
C ASP A 21 3.84 16.85 5.98
N GLU A 22 4.52 16.83 4.84
CA GLU A 22 4.41 17.86 3.80
C GLU A 22 3.03 17.84 3.14
N TYR A 23 2.47 16.67 2.83
CA TYR A 23 1.10 16.58 2.30
C TYR A 23 0.08 17.19 3.28
N GLU A 24 0.21 16.92 4.58
CA GLU A 24 -0.65 17.51 5.59
C GLU A 24 -0.51 19.04 5.65
N LYS A 25 0.72 19.57 5.54
CA LYS A 25 0.97 21.02 5.45
C LYS A 25 0.37 21.67 4.21
N LEU A 26 0.32 20.93 3.10
CA LEU A 26 -0.28 21.37 1.84
C LEU A 26 -1.82 21.28 1.83
N GLY A 27 -2.45 20.89 2.94
CA GLY A 27 -3.89 20.88 3.12
C GLY A 27 -4.53 19.48 3.11
N ALA A 28 -3.75 18.41 2.93
CA ALA A 28 -4.23 17.03 3.06
C ALA A 28 -4.40 16.65 4.54
N THR A 29 -5.36 17.26 5.22
CA THR A 29 -5.62 17.03 6.64
C THR A 29 -5.78 15.54 6.93
N GLY A 30 -5.12 15.04 7.97
CA GLY A 30 -5.17 13.61 8.32
C GLY A 30 -4.20 12.73 7.54
N TRP A 31 -3.41 13.28 6.62
CA TRP A 31 -2.38 12.53 5.88
C TRP A 31 -0.97 12.61 6.48
N GLY A 32 -0.79 13.33 7.59
CA GLY A 32 0.48 13.37 8.30
C GLY A 32 0.95 11.99 8.72
N TYR A 33 2.27 11.79 8.87
CA TYR A 33 2.86 10.46 9.04
C TYR A 33 2.28 9.70 10.24
N LYS A 34 2.04 10.43 11.34
CA LYS A 34 1.41 9.91 12.56
C LYS A 34 0.02 9.30 12.33
N ASN A 35 -0.71 9.81 11.35
CA ASN A 35 -2.09 9.40 11.05
C ASN A 35 -2.11 8.20 10.09
N VAL A 36 -1.16 8.13 9.13
CA VAL A 36 -1.05 7.03 8.17
C VAL A 36 -0.35 5.79 8.74
N LEU A 37 0.60 5.97 9.67
CA LEU A 37 1.39 4.88 10.24
C LEU A 37 0.55 3.73 10.82
N PRO A 38 -0.51 3.98 11.62
CA PRO A 38 -1.38 2.90 12.12
C PRO A 38 -1.96 2.02 11.02
N TYR A 39 -2.19 2.58 9.84
CA TYR A 39 -2.74 1.83 8.72
C TYR A 39 -1.70 1.02 7.96
N PHE A 40 -0.47 1.52 7.84
CA PHE A 40 0.65 0.69 7.38
C PHE A 40 0.83 -0.52 8.30
N LEU A 41 0.83 -0.30 9.61
CA LEU A 41 0.93 -1.36 10.61
C LEU A 41 -0.24 -2.35 10.51
N LYS A 42 -1.48 -1.86 10.39
CA LYS A 42 -2.67 -2.71 10.23
C LYS A 42 -2.59 -3.63 9.00
N SER A 43 -2.01 -3.15 7.91
CA SER A 43 -1.89 -3.93 6.67
C SER A 43 -0.77 -4.98 6.71
N GLU A 44 0.27 -4.76 7.51
CA GLU A 44 1.54 -5.47 7.45
C GLU A 44 1.55 -6.77 8.28
N HIS A 45 2.16 -7.79 7.69
CA HIS A 45 2.61 -8.99 8.38
C HIS A 45 4.09 -9.21 8.07
N ASN A 46 4.95 -8.59 8.87
CA ASN A 46 6.41 -8.63 8.68
C ASN A 46 7.01 -9.90 9.32
N LEU A 47 7.75 -10.67 8.54
CA LEU A 47 8.36 -11.92 9.03
C LEU A 47 9.72 -11.72 9.71
N GLN A 48 10.44 -10.63 9.43
CA GLN A 48 11.78 -10.40 9.99
C GLN A 48 11.73 -9.60 11.28
N TYR A 49 10.90 -8.56 11.33
CA TYR A 49 10.78 -7.71 12.49
C TYR A 49 9.62 -8.19 13.37
N ASN A 50 9.85 -8.19 14.68
CA ASN A 50 8.76 -8.31 15.64
C ASN A 50 7.92 -7.03 15.62
N SER A 51 6.69 -7.09 16.13
CA SER A 51 5.87 -5.90 16.30
C SER A 51 6.65 -4.84 17.07
N SER A 52 6.90 -3.71 16.43
CA SER A 52 7.68 -2.58 16.91
C SER A 52 6.92 -1.29 16.61
N GLN A 53 7.52 -0.14 16.91
CA GLN A 53 6.93 1.15 16.54
C GLN A 53 6.70 1.28 15.02
N ASN A 54 7.53 0.62 14.21
CA ASN A 54 7.54 0.78 12.75
C ASN A 54 7.08 -0.48 12.01
N HIS A 55 6.95 -1.62 12.67
CA HIS A 55 6.50 -2.86 12.01
C HIS A 55 5.41 -3.58 12.79
N ALA A 56 4.56 -4.29 12.06
CA ALA A 56 3.49 -5.08 12.64
C ALA A 56 3.44 -6.51 12.10
N ARG A 57 2.82 -7.36 12.92
CA ARG A 57 2.43 -8.73 12.57
C ARG A 57 0.92 -8.88 12.68
N GLY A 58 0.34 -9.65 11.77
CA GLY A 58 -1.08 -10.00 11.78
C GLY A 58 -1.90 -9.38 10.64
N GLY A 59 -1.33 -8.45 9.87
CA GLY A 59 -1.96 -7.90 8.68
C GLY A 59 -2.09 -8.90 7.53
N LEU A 60 -2.78 -8.49 6.47
CA LEU A 60 -3.03 -9.34 5.31
C LEU A 60 -1.92 -9.31 4.26
N LEU A 61 -1.00 -8.34 4.33
CA LEU A 61 0.12 -8.21 3.41
C LEU A 61 1.37 -8.80 4.06
N THR A 62 1.79 -9.97 3.59
CA THR A 62 3.03 -10.60 4.06
C THR A 62 4.23 -9.89 3.45
N VAL A 63 5.14 -9.46 4.33
CA VAL A 63 6.38 -8.79 3.98
C VAL A 63 7.54 -9.65 4.46
N SER A 64 8.43 -9.99 3.54
CA SER A 64 9.58 -10.86 3.82
C SER A 64 10.80 -10.50 2.98
N HIS A 65 12.01 -10.84 3.44
CA HIS A 65 13.14 -10.93 2.52
C HIS A 65 12.91 -12.02 1.46
N TYR A 66 13.68 -11.95 0.38
CA TYR A 66 13.87 -13.12 -0.48
C TYR A 66 14.52 -14.24 0.33
N ASN A 67 14.16 -15.50 0.04
CA ASN A 67 14.67 -16.65 0.81
C ASN A 67 16.19 -16.77 0.68
N ASP A 68 16.71 -16.55 -0.53
CA ASP A 68 18.13 -16.67 -0.84
C ASP A 68 18.70 -15.31 -1.23
N LEU A 69 19.69 -14.84 -0.47
CA LEU A 69 20.49 -13.69 -0.86
C LEU A 69 21.70 -14.19 -1.67
N PRO A 70 21.90 -13.74 -2.92
CA PRO A 70 23.09 -14.10 -3.68
C PRO A 70 24.37 -13.60 -3.01
N ASP A 71 25.51 -14.24 -3.28
CA ASP A 71 26.83 -13.81 -2.77
C ASP A 71 27.13 -12.33 -3.06
N LEU A 72 26.73 -11.86 -4.25
CA LEU A 72 26.83 -10.44 -4.61
C LEU A 72 26.11 -9.52 -3.60
N GLY A 73 24.94 -9.93 -3.10
CA GLY A 73 24.22 -9.18 -2.07
C GLY A 73 25.00 -9.10 -0.76
N HIS A 74 25.65 -10.20 -0.35
CA HIS A 74 26.54 -10.20 0.81
C HIS A 74 27.76 -9.30 0.60
N THR A 75 28.39 -9.35 -0.59
CA THR A 75 29.52 -8.49 -0.94
C THR A 75 29.15 -7.00 -0.89
N LEU A 76 27.96 -6.63 -1.40
CA LEU A 76 27.50 -5.24 -1.37
C LEU A 76 27.26 -4.73 0.06
N LEU A 77 26.70 -5.57 0.93
CA LEU A 77 26.55 -5.22 2.35
C LEU A 77 27.91 -5.07 3.04
N ALA A 78 28.87 -5.94 2.76
CA ALA A 78 30.23 -5.84 3.31
C ALA A 78 30.93 -4.55 2.86
N ALA A 79 30.87 -4.22 1.56
CA ALA A 79 31.44 -2.99 1.01
C ALA A 79 30.81 -1.73 1.63
N GLY A 80 29.48 -1.72 1.81
CA GLY A 80 28.79 -0.62 2.50
C GLY A 80 29.31 -0.42 3.93
N ARG A 81 29.55 -1.52 4.65
CA ARG A 81 30.11 -1.49 6.01
C ARG A 81 31.54 -0.96 6.04
N GLU A 82 32.38 -1.36 5.09
CA GLU A 82 33.77 -0.87 4.97
C GLU A 82 33.83 0.64 4.72
N LEU A 83 32.86 1.18 3.98
CA LEU A 83 32.69 2.61 3.77
C LEU A 83 32.05 3.34 4.97
N GLY A 84 31.77 2.64 6.06
CA GLY A 84 31.20 3.21 7.28
C GLY A 84 29.68 3.40 7.26
N TYR A 85 28.99 2.89 6.24
CA TYR A 85 27.52 2.94 6.19
C TYR A 85 26.90 1.86 7.08
N PRO A 86 25.74 2.15 7.72
CA PRO A 86 25.00 1.14 8.45
C PRO A 86 24.50 0.06 7.47
N THR A 87 24.56 -1.19 7.93
CA THR A 87 24.15 -2.38 7.18
C THR A 87 23.23 -3.26 8.01
N ASP A 88 22.33 -3.99 7.36
CA ASP A 88 21.42 -4.97 8.00
C ASP A 88 20.50 -4.38 9.09
N VAL A 89 20.24 -3.07 9.07
CA VAL A 89 19.23 -2.41 9.91
C VAL A 89 18.01 -2.04 9.09
N ASP A 90 16.88 -1.77 9.75
CA ASP A 90 15.68 -1.25 9.09
C ASP A 90 15.90 0.21 8.66
N ILE A 91 16.55 0.39 7.52
CA ILE A 91 16.83 1.71 6.91
C ILE A 91 15.59 2.23 6.17
N GLY A 92 14.78 1.33 5.61
CA GLY A 92 13.60 1.70 4.82
C GLY A 92 12.43 2.23 5.64
N HIS A 93 12.38 1.94 6.96
CA HIS A 93 11.24 2.28 7.81
C HIS A 93 11.64 2.77 9.21
N GLY A 94 12.94 2.91 9.49
CA GLY A 94 13.51 3.34 10.76
C GLY A 94 13.94 4.82 10.79
N ARG A 95 14.68 5.20 11.86
CA ARG A 95 15.24 6.57 11.99
C ARG A 95 16.45 6.80 11.08
N LEU A 96 17.12 5.73 10.66
CA LEU A 96 18.28 5.78 9.78
C LEU A 96 17.80 5.77 8.32
N ARG A 97 18.26 6.74 7.52
CA ARG A 97 17.76 6.96 6.16
C ARG A 97 18.79 6.69 5.06
N GLU A 98 20.02 6.39 5.46
CA GLU A 98 21.13 6.16 4.55
C GLU A 98 21.85 4.88 4.94
N GLY A 99 22.19 4.06 3.96
CA GLY A 99 22.99 2.85 4.11
C GLY A 99 22.50 1.71 3.23
N PHE A 100 23.00 0.51 3.50
CA PHE A 100 22.77 -0.66 2.65
C PHE A 100 21.97 -1.72 3.42
N TYR A 101 20.87 -2.19 2.85
CA TYR A 101 20.01 -3.16 3.52
C TYR A 101 19.43 -4.16 2.53
N ARG A 102 19.00 -5.31 3.08
CA ARG A 102 18.29 -6.33 2.32
C ARG A 102 16.87 -5.86 2.09
N ALA A 103 16.50 -5.69 0.83
CA ALA A 103 15.15 -5.26 0.48
C ALA A 103 14.11 -6.30 0.94
N GLN A 104 13.03 -5.81 1.57
CA GLN A 104 11.85 -6.62 1.83
C GLN A 104 10.94 -6.64 0.60
N MET A 105 10.14 -7.68 0.48
CA MET A 105 9.26 -7.93 -0.64
C MET A 105 7.87 -8.35 -0.17
N THR A 106 6.88 -8.09 -1.02
CA THR A 106 5.50 -8.55 -0.85
C THR A 106 5.33 -9.98 -1.35
N THR A 107 5.77 -10.95 -0.54
CA THR A 107 5.67 -12.38 -0.87
C THR A 107 5.07 -13.20 0.26
N ARG A 108 4.47 -14.34 -0.09
CA ARG A 108 3.97 -15.33 0.86
C ARG A 108 4.34 -16.72 0.36
N ASN A 109 5.08 -17.47 1.17
CA ASN A 109 5.58 -18.82 0.83
C ASN A 109 6.36 -18.81 -0.50
N GLY A 110 7.26 -17.84 -0.68
CA GLY A 110 8.09 -17.69 -1.89
C GLY A 110 7.34 -17.20 -3.14
N ALA A 111 6.03 -17.02 -3.08
CA ALA A 111 5.23 -16.54 -4.21
C ALA A 111 4.82 -15.07 -4.06
N ARG A 112 4.72 -14.37 -5.19
CA ARG A 112 4.16 -13.01 -5.27
C ARG A 112 2.83 -12.91 -4.53
N LEU A 113 2.70 -11.88 -3.71
CA LEU A 113 1.47 -11.52 -3.04
C LEU A 113 0.94 -10.20 -3.60
N SER A 114 0.11 -10.28 -4.64
CA SER A 114 -0.55 -9.09 -5.19
C SER A 114 -1.61 -8.53 -4.25
N ALA A 115 -1.94 -7.25 -4.41
CA ALA A 115 -3.01 -6.59 -3.66
C ALA A 115 -4.35 -7.35 -3.75
N ALA A 116 -4.69 -7.84 -4.96
CA ALA A 116 -5.88 -8.67 -5.14
C ALA A 116 -5.82 -9.98 -4.34
N LYS A 117 -4.66 -10.61 -4.24
CA LYS A 117 -4.47 -11.87 -3.49
C LYS A 117 -4.47 -11.66 -1.98
N ALA A 118 -3.93 -10.54 -1.50
CA ALA A 118 -3.93 -10.19 -0.08
C ALA A 118 -5.30 -9.70 0.42
N PHE A 119 -5.94 -8.79 -0.32
CA PHE A 119 -7.02 -7.95 0.21
C PHE A 119 -8.40 -8.24 -0.39
N VAL A 120 -8.49 -8.87 -1.56
CA VAL A 120 -9.78 -9.11 -2.24
C VAL A 120 -10.15 -10.58 -2.21
N ARG A 121 -9.26 -11.45 -2.74
CA ARG A 121 -9.51 -12.88 -2.90
C ARG A 121 -9.98 -13.59 -1.61
N PRO A 122 -9.41 -13.32 -0.42
CA PRO A 122 -9.86 -13.99 0.81
C PRO A 122 -11.32 -13.69 1.18
N PHE A 123 -11.88 -12.58 0.69
CA PHE A 123 -13.20 -12.08 1.09
C PHE A 123 -14.26 -12.15 -0.02
N LEU A 124 -13.98 -12.84 -1.13
CA LEU A 124 -14.93 -13.00 -2.24
C LEU A 124 -16.25 -13.69 -1.83
N HIS A 125 -16.26 -14.39 -0.70
CA HIS A 125 -17.45 -15.04 -0.15
C HIS A 125 -18.46 -14.04 0.46
N ARG A 126 -18.06 -12.78 0.71
CA ARG A 126 -18.94 -11.78 1.33
C ARG A 126 -20.02 -11.33 0.35
N SER A 127 -21.29 -11.40 0.75
CA SER A 127 -22.44 -11.05 -0.09
C SER A 127 -22.44 -9.58 -0.54
N ASN A 128 -21.85 -8.69 0.26
CA ASN A 128 -21.72 -7.26 0.01
C ASN A 128 -20.48 -6.88 -0.84
N LEU A 129 -19.71 -7.85 -1.34
CA LEU A 129 -18.59 -7.60 -2.26
C LEU A 129 -18.90 -8.18 -3.64
N LYS A 130 -18.99 -7.31 -4.65
CA LYS A 130 -19.13 -7.71 -6.05
C LYS A 130 -17.87 -7.34 -6.81
N VAL A 131 -17.31 -8.30 -7.55
CA VAL A 131 -16.09 -8.09 -8.33
C VAL A 131 -16.34 -8.45 -9.78
N LEU A 132 -16.22 -7.44 -10.65
CA LEU A 132 -16.33 -7.59 -12.10
C LEU A 132 -14.93 -7.64 -12.71
N LEU A 133 -14.68 -8.65 -13.53
CA LEU A 133 -13.43 -8.81 -14.27
C LEU A 133 -13.60 -8.29 -15.70
N ASN A 134 -12.51 -7.84 -16.31
CA ASN A 134 -12.49 -7.36 -17.70
C ASN A 134 -13.50 -6.24 -17.98
N ALA A 135 -13.85 -5.46 -16.95
CA ALA A 135 -14.75 -4.33 -17.04
C ALA A 135 -13.94 -3.03 -16.92
N GLN A 136 -13.88 -2.25 -17.99
CA GLN A 136 -13.27 -0.93 -17.98
C GLN A 136 -14.32 0.12 -17.65
N VAL A 137 -14.07 0.95 -16.64
CA VAL A 137 -14.93 2.09 -16.33
C VAL A 137 -14.71 3.16 -17.39
N GLY A 138 -15.74 3.48 -18.17
CA GLY A 138 -15.66 4.48 -19.24
C GLY A 138 -15.90 5.90 -18.73
N TYR A 139 -16.98 6.11 -17.98
CA TYR A 139 -17.33 7.40 -17.41
C TYR A 139 -18.15 7.19 -16.12
N CYS A 140 -18.01 8.12 -15.17
CA CYS A 140 -18.92 8.22 -14.03
C CYS A 140 -20.00 9.24 -14.38
N ARG A 141 -21.27 8.92 -14.13
CA ARG A 141 -22.37 9.89 -14.26
C ARG A 141 -22.82 10.34 -12.89
N GLU A 142 -22.98 11.65 -12.73
CA GLU A 142 -23.74 12.19 -11.61
C GLU A 142 -25.22 11.85 -11.81
N PRO A 143 -25.91 11.31 -10.78
CA PRO A 143 -27.33 11.04 -10.88
C PRO A 143 -28.11 12.36 -11.03
N THR A 144 -28.97 12.44 -12.05
CA THR A 144 -29.74 13.66 -12.37
C THR A 144 -31.17 13.63 -11.84
N SER A 145 -31.61 12.50 -11.31
CA SER A 145 -32.97 12.33 -10.77
C SER A 145 -33.00 11.49 -9.50
N VAL A 146 -34.06 11.66 -8.69
CA VAL A 146 -34.29 10.89 -7.45
C VAL A 146 -34.34 9.37 -7.71
N ALA A 147 -34.86 8.95 -8.87
CA ALA A 147 -34.89 7.53 -9.26
C ALA A 147 -33.47 7.00 -9.59
N GLU A 148 -32.63 7.82 -10.22
CA GLU A 148 -31.21 7.49 -10.45
C GLU A 148 -30.42 7.49 -9.14
N TRP A 149 -30.68 8.42 -8.23
CA TRP A 149 -30.12 8.43 -6.88
C TRP A 149 -30.49 7.17 -6.11
N SER A 150 -31.76 6.75 -6.16
CA SER A 150 -32.19 5.50 -5.52
C SER A 150 -31.44 4.28 -6.10
N ARG A 151 -31.28 4.20 -7.43
CA ARG A 151 -30.49 3.13 -8.07
C ARG A 151 -28.99 3.20 -7.75
N ALA A 152 -28.41 4.40 -7.69
CA ALA A 152 -27.01 4.62 -7.34
C ALA A 152 -26.71 4.24 -5.89
N LEU A 153 -27.57 4.65 -4.95
CA LEU A 153 -27.48 4.29 -3.53
C LEU A 153 -27.67 2.78 -3.29
N THR A 154 -28.47 2.11 -4.13
CA THR A 154 -28.59 0.64 -4.10
C THR A 154 -27.30 -0.07 -4.55
N LEU A 155 -26.42 0.64 -5.27
CA LEU A 155 -25.13 0.12 -5.76
C LEU A 155 -23.94 0.49 -4.86
N ASN A 156 -23.97 1.62 -4.14
CA ASN A 156 -23.19 1.96 -2.93
C ASN A 156 -23.33 3.47 -2.61
N PRO A 157 -23.25 3.91 -1.35
CA PRO A 157 -23.25 5.34 -1.00
C PRO A 157 -21.94 6.08 -1.32
N GLU A 158 -20.86 5.39 -1.68
CA GLU A 158 -19.59 6.01 -2.08
C GLU A 158 -19.02 5.33 -3.34
N VAL A 159 -18.92 6.07 -4.45
CA VAL A 159 -18.23 5.61 -5.66
C VAL A 159 -16.75 5.94 -5.53
N LEU A 160 -15.93 4.96 -5.17
CA LEU A 160 -14.48 5.09 -5.10
C LEU A 160 -13.84 4.52 -6.37
N GLY A 161 -13.23 5.40 -7.16
CA GLY A 161 -12.43 5.00 -8.33
C GLY A 161 -10.98 4.77 -7.94
N SER A 162 -10.34 3.73 -8.48
CA SER A 162 -8.87 3.65 -8.50
C SER A 162 -8.39 3.20 -9.86
N ASN A 163 -7.83 4.13 -10.63
CA ASN A 163 -7.18 3.82 -11.90
C ASN A 163 -5.78 4.40 -11.87
N SER A 164 -4.78 3.64 -12.32
CA SER A 164 -3.39 4.08 -12.27
C SER A 164 -2.91 4.60 -13.61
N GLY A 165 -2.44 5.86 -13.63
CA GLY A 165 -1.33 6.31 -14.48
C GLY A 165 -1.63 6.89 -15.87
N GLN A 166 -2.83 6.77 -16.41
CA GLN A 166 -3.19 7.38 -17.71
C GLN A 166 -4.55 8.12 -17.65
N GLY A 167 -4.98 8.56 -16.47
CA GLY A 167 -6.24 9.28 -16.30
C GLY A 167 -6.70 9.45 -14.84
N GLY A 168 -5.77 9.81 -13.93
CA GLY A 168 -6.11 10.14 -12.54
C GLY A 168 -5.07 9.63 -11.54
N ASN A 169 -4.58 10.53 -10.69
CA ASN A 169 -3.68 10.23 -9.58
C ASN A 169 -4.46 9.50 -8.47
N PHE A 170 -4.53 8.17 -8.53
CA PHE A 170 -5.41 7.38 -7.65
C PHE A 170 -4.82 6.04 -7.18
N LEU A 171 -3.48 5.90 -7.16
CA LEU A 171 -2.83 4.68 -6.64
C LEU A 171 -2.86 4.58 -5.11
N THR A 172 -2.96 5.71 -4.40
CA THR A 172 -2.97 5.73 -2.93
C THR A 172 -4.37 5.50 -2.35
N LYS A 173 -5.45 5.88 -3.07
CA LYS A 173 -6.81 5.93 -2.51
C LYS A 173 -7.45 4.56 -2.26
N LEU A 174 -7.18 3.53 -3.07
CA LEU A 174 -7.79 2.19 -2.86
C LEU A 174 -7.16 1.43 -1.68
N PHE A 175 -5.85 1.58 -1.50
CA PHE A 175 -5.15 1.01 -0.35
C PHE A 175 -5.63 1.68 0.95
N LEU A 176 -5.80 3.00 0.93
CA LEU A 176 -6.14 3.81 2.10
C LEU A 176 -7.63 3.75 2.49
N SER A 177 -8.55 3.74 1.53
CA SER A 177 -9.98 3.47 1.81
C SER A 177 -10.19 2.09 2.45
N TRP A 178 -9.47 1.07 1.97
CA TRP A 178 -9.64 -0.30 2.48
C TRP A 178 -9.12 -0.49 3.91
N ILE A 179 -8.07 0.24 4.31
CA ILE A 179 -7.55 0.21 5.68
C ILE A 179 -8.36 1.10 6.65
N GLY A 180 -9.27 1.93 6.14
CA GLY A 180 -10.22 2.74 6.91
C GLY A 180 -9.87 4.23 7.00
N MET A 181 -8.94 4.72 6.16
CA MET A 181 -8.71 6.16 6.04
C MET A 181 -9.80 6.79 5.19
N ASP A 182 -10.39 7.87 5.72
CA ASP A 182 -11.29 8.72 4.94
C ASP A 182 -10.47 9.46 3.88
N VAL A 183 -10.83 9.23 2.61
CA VAL A 183 -10.10 9.74 1.44
C VAL A 183 -10.80 10.95 0.82
N ASN A 184 -11.90 11.40 1.45
CA ASN A 184 -12.82 12.38 0.89
C ASN A 184 -12.39 13.85 1.09
N GLU A 185 -11.39 14.16 1.92
CA GLU A 185 -11.00 15.56 2.17
C GLU A 185 -9.98 16.16 1.18
N CYS A 186 -9.39 15.39 0.27
CA CYS A 186 -8.28 15.89 -0.57
C CYS A 186 -8.69 16.34 -1.98
N ALA A 187 -10.00 16.44 -2.29
CA ALA A 187 -10.50 16.77 -3.63
C ALA A 187 -11.34 18.06 -3.71
N LEU A 188 -11.37 18.85 -2.63
CA LEU A 188 -12.09 20.12 -2.58
C LEU A 188 -11.18 21.23 -2.03
N GLN A 189 -10.27 21.70 -2.89
CA GLN A 189 -9.75 23.07 -2.99
C GLN A 189 -9.03 23.22 -4.34
#